data_AF-A0A4C1U675-F1
#
_entry.id   AF-A0A4C1U675-F1
#
_cell.length_a   1.000
_cell.length_b   1.000
_cell.length_c   1.000
_cell.angle_alpha   90.00
_cell.angle_beta   90.00
_cell.angle_gamma   90.00
#
_symmetry.space_group_name_H-M   'P 1'
#
loop_
_entity.id
_entity.type
_entity.pdbx_description
1 polymer ?
#
loop_
_entity_poly.entity_id
_entity_poly.type
_entity_poly.pdbx_seq_one_letter_code
_entity_poly.pdbx_strand_id
1 'polypeptide(L)'
;MKRVTHACDASMSRKHNMNQRPAVHWWNDQISVLRKKCHKKRRISQRSYRRPNSAKLITEYKNVRRALNKAIKDSKRRCWEELINEADKDPWGRP
;
A
#
# COMPACT_ATOMS: atom_id res chain seq x y z
N MET A 1 4.60 -7.13 42.78
CA MET A 1 4.09 -6.31 41.66
C MET A 1 3.41 -7.08 40.52
N LYS A 2 3.37 -8.42 40.49
CA LYS A 2 2.75 -9.17 39.37
C LYS A 2 1.25 -8.90 39.18
N ARG A 3 0.50 -8.63 40.26
CA ARG A 3 -0.96 -8.37 40.19
C ARG A 3 -1.33 -7.14 39.35
N VAL A 4 -0.55 -6.06 39.46
CA VAL A 4 -0.79 -4.82 38.68
C VAL A 4 -0.51 -5.07 37.20
N THR A 5 0.57 -5.76 36.87
CA THR A 5 0.90 -6.13 35.49
C THR A 5 -0.19 -6.99 34.86
N HIS A 6 -0.67 -8.02 35.58
CA HIS A 6 -1.77 -8.87 35.10
C HIS A 6 -3.08 -8.10 34.90
N ALA A 7 -3.43 -7.19 35.83
CA ALA A 7 -4.63 -6.35 35.69
C ALA A 7 -4.50 -5.38 34.50
N CYS A 8 -3.33 -4.78 34.29
CA CYS A 8 -3.06 -3.92 33.14
C CYS A 8 -3.08 -4.68 31.81
N ASP A 9 -2.46 -5.85 31.70
CA ASP A 9 -2.48 -6.63 30.45
C ASP A 9 -3.89 -7.16 30.12
N ALA A 10 -4.73 -7.46 31.13
CA ALA A 10 -6.13 -7.86 30.95
C ALA A 10 -7.03 -6.68 30.54
N SER A 11 -6.82 -5.50 31.11
CA SER A 11 -7.63 -4.31 30.82
C SER A 11 -7.17 -3.55 29.59
N MET A 12 -5.88 -3.64 29.23
CA MET A 12 -5.25 -2.94 28.11
C MET A 12 -4.67 -3.96 27.13
N SER A 13 -5.57 -4.71 26.48
CA SER A 13 -5.15 -5.70 25.48
C SER A 13 -4.34 -5.03 24.37
N ARG A 14 -3.16 -5.58 24.08
CA ARG A 14 -2.30 -5.04 23.03
C ARG A 14 -2.93 -5.33 21.68
N LYS A 15 -3.03 -4.31 20.84
CA LYS A 15 -3.51 -4.45 19.47
C LYS A 15 -2.55 -5.36 18.69
N HIS A 16 -2.95 -6.61 18.49
CA HIS A 16 -2.26 -7.50 17.56
C HIS A 16 -2.44 -7.00 16.13
N ASN A 17 -1.41 -7.13 15.30
CA ASN A 17 -1.50 -6.81 13.88
C ASN A 17 -2.46 -7.80 13.21
N MET A 18 -3.71 -7.38 13.03
CA MET A 18 -4.75 -8.12 12.29
C MET A 18 -4.55 -8.03 10.77
N ASN A 19 -3.34 -8.28 10.28
CA ASN A 19 -3.11 -8.42 8.84
C ASN A 19 -3.42 -9.86 8.40
N GLN A 20 -4.62 -10.35 8.73
CA GLN A 20 -5.11 -11.67 8.32
C GLN A 20 -5.70 -11.68 6.91
N ARG A 21 -5.75 -10.51 6.25
CA ARG A 21 -6.24 -10.45 4.88
C ARG A 21 -5.14 -10.95 3.95
N PRO A 22 -5.45 -11.90 3.03
CA PRO A 22 -4.52 -12.31 1.98
C PRO A 22 -3.96 -11.09 1.27
N ALA A 23 -2.67 -11.15 0.91
CA ALA A 23 -2.07 -10.12 0.08
C ALA A 23 -2.92 -9.99 -1.20
N VAL A 24 -3.34 -8.76 -1.51
CA VAL A 24 -4.15 -8.51 -2.69
C VAL A 24 -3.32 -8.89 -3.92
N HIS A 25 -3.85 -9.72 -4.83
CA HIS A 25 -3.10 -10.31 -5.96
C HIS A 25 -2.31 -9.30 -6.81
N TRP A 26 -2.83 -8.07 -6.99
CA TRP A 26 -2.14 -7.00 -7.74
C TRP A 26 -1.15 -6.18 -6.89
N TRP A 27 -1.03 -6.47 -5.60
CA TRP A 27 -0.13 -5.76 -4.70
C TRP A 27 1.28 -6.34 -4.76
N ASN A 28 2.28 -5.48 -4.92
CA ASN A 28 3.68 -5.88 -4.98
C ASN A 28 4.59 -4.89 -4.24
N ASP A 29 5.85 -5.28 -4.05
CA ASP A 29 6.84 -4.48 -3.33
C ASP A 29 7.11 -3.13 -3.99
N GLN A 30 7.09 -3.07 -5.32
CA GLN A 30 7.24 -1.82 -6.06
C GLN A 30 6.13 -0.81 -5.70
N ILE A 31 4.87 -1.25 -5.66
CA ILE A 31 3.71 -0.42 -5.26
C ILE A 31 3.85 -0.01 -3.80
N SER A 32 4.30 -0.90 -2.92
CA SER A 32 4.56 -0.59 -1.50
C SER A 32 5.58 0.54 -1.35
N VAL A 33 6.72 0.44 -2.05
CA VAL A 33 7.78 1.48 -2.05
C VAL A 33 7.25 2.80 -2.61
N LEU A 34 6.57 2.76 -3.76
CA LEU A 34 5.98 3.96 -4.38
C LEU A 34 4.94 4.61 -3.49
N ARG A 35 4.12 3.82 -2.78
CA ARG A 35 3.12 4.33 -1.85
C ARG A 35 3.76 5.01 -0.64
N LYS A 36 4.80 4.42 -0.05
CA LYS A 36 5.59 5.04 1.03
C LYS A 36 6.18 6.38 0.56
N LYS A 37 6.79 6.42 -0.63
CA LYS A 37 7.35 7.64 -1.24
C LYS A 37 6.26 8.70 -1.49
N CYS A 38 5.11 8.30 -2.02
CA CYS A 38 3.97 9.17 -2.27
C CYS A 38 3.44 9.80 -0.98
N HIS A 39 3.25 9.00 0.09
CA HIS A 39 2.84 9.52 1.39
C HIS A 39 3.87 10.48 2.00
N LYS A 40 5.17 10.20 1.85
CA LYS A 40 6.23 11.12 2.28
C LYS A 40 6.13 12.46 1.56
N LYS A 41 6.05 12.46 0.22
CA LYS A 41 5.95 13.68 -0.59
C LYS A 41 4.65 14.45 -0.35
N ARG A 42 3.52 13.75 -0.17
CA ARG A 42 2.24 14.37 0.22
C ARG A 42 2.36 15.16 1.52
N ARG A 43 2.95 14.56 2.56
CA ARG A 43 3.15 15.21 3.86
C ARG A 43 4.05 16.44 3.75
N ILE A 44 5.14 16.34 2.98
CA ILE A 44 6.05 17.47 2.73
C ILE A 44 5.31 18.62 2.04
N SER A 45 4.59 18.32 0.94
CA SER A 45 3.83 19.31 0.16
C SER A 45 2.74 20.00 0.99
N GLN A 46 2.01 19.26 1.84
CA GLN A 46 0.97 19.83 2.70
C GLN A 46 1.55 20.76 3.76
N ARG A 47 2.67 20.39 4.38
CA ARG A 47 3.34 21.20 5.41
C ARG A 47 4.04 22.43 4.85
N SER A 48 4.41 22.42 3.57
CA SER A 48 5.10 23.53 2.91
C SER A 48 4.18 24.55 2.26
N TYR A 49 2.86 24.51 2.48
CA TYR A 49 1.89 25.34 1.74
C TYR A 49 2.21 26.84 1.76
N ARG A 50 2.67 27.38 2.90
CA ARG A 50 3.04 28.79 3.07
C ARG A 50 4.52 29.11 2.75
N ARG A 51 5.27 28.16 2.23
CA ARG A 51 6.70 28.34 1.93
C ARG A 51 6.89 28.76 0.46
N PRO A 52 7.93 29.53 0.13
CA PRO A 52 8.21 29.94 -1.25
C PRO A 52 8.38 28.77 -2.23
N ASN A 53 8.80 27.59 -1.73
CA ASN A 53 9.01 26.38 -2.53
C ASN A 53 7.75 25.49 -2.67
N SER A 54 6.57 25.94 -2.23
CA SER A 54 5.35 25.14 -2.19
C SER A 54 4.97 24.57 -3.55
N ALA A 55 5.06 25.38 -4.62
CA ALA A 55 4.74 24.97 -5.98
C ALA A 55 5.59 23.79 -6.46
N LYS A 56 6.90 23.84 -6.22
CA LYS A 56 7.84 22.74 -6.56
C LYS A 56 7.51 21.46 -5.79
N LEU A 57 7.18 21.57 -4.51
CA LEU A 57 6.85 20.40 -3.69
C LEU A 57 5.51 19.78 -4.10
N ILE A 58 4.55 20.61 -4.54
CA ILE A 58 3.27 20.14 -5.11
C ILE A 58 3.51 19.40 -6.43
N THR A 59 4.36 19.91 -7.33
CA THR A 59 4.65 19.23 -8.60
C THR A 59 5.38 17.90 -8.36
N GLU A 60 6.35 17.86 -7.45
CA GLU A 60 7.01 16.61 -7.05
C GLU A 60 6.02 15.57 -6.51
N TYR A 61 5.10 15.99 -5.63
CA TYR A 61 4.04 15.10 -5.13
C TYR A 61 3.15 14.59 -6.27
N LYS A 62 2.70 15.46 -7.19
CA LYS A 62 1.90 15.08 -8.36
C LYS A 62 2.63 14.04 -9.22
N ASN A 63 3.93 14.22 -9.45
CA ASN A 63 4.74 13.28 -10.25
C ASN A 63 4.84 11.91 -9.57
N VAL A 64 5.13 11.85 -8.26
CA VAL A 64 5.18 10.58 -7.52
C VAL A 64 3.81 9.91 -7.46
N ARG A 65 2.73 10.68 -7.33
CA ARG A 65 1.36 10.15 -7.38
C ARG A 65 1.02 9.56 -8.76
N ARG A 66 1.43 10.20 -9.85
CA ARG A 66 1.27 9.64 -11.21
C ARG A 66 2.03 8.32 -11.37
N ALA A 67 3.27 8.26 -10.89
CA ALA A 67 4.08 7.04 -10.93
C ALA A 67 3.42 5.89 -10.14
N LEU A 68 2.90 6.17 -8.95
CA LEU A 68 2.14 5.19 -8.16
C LEU A 68 0.89 4.70 -8.90
N ASN A 69 0.10 5.61 -9.47
CA ASN A 69 -1.11 5.25 -10.20
C ASN A 69 -0.79 4.40 -11.45
N LYS A 70 0.28 4.73 -12.17
CA LYS A 70 0.76 3.95 -13.31
C LYS A 70 1.14 2.53 -12.88
N ALA A 71 1.97 2.41 -11.84
CA ALA A 71 2.38 1.10 -11.31
C ALA A 71 1.19 0.24 -10.85
N ILE A 72 0.17 0.83 -10.22
CA ILE A 72 -1.05 0.11 -9.82
C ILE A 72 -1.82 -0.36 -11.06
N LYS A 73 -2.01 0.51 -12.06
CA LYS A 73 -2.71 0.13 -13.30
C LYS A 73 -1.98 -1.00 -14.03
N ASP A 74 -0.66 -0.90 -14.16
CA ASP A 74 0.16 -1.90 -14.83
C ASP A 74 0.14 -3.24 -14.08
N SER A 75 0.21 -3.23 -12.75
CA SER A 75 0.14 -4.49 -11.97
C SER A 75 -1.22 -5.15 -12.06
N LYS A 76 -2.32 -4.37 -12.03
CA LYS A 76 -3.67 -4.92 -12.22
C LYS A 76 -3.84 -5.52 -13.62
N ARG A 77 -3.35 -4.82 -14.65
CA ARG A 77 -3.38 -5.34 -16.03
C ARG A 77 -2.61 -6.65 -16.14
N ARG A 78 -1.40 -6.72 -15.58
CA ARG A 78 -0.59 -7.94 -15.61
C ARG A 78 -1.28 -9.11 -14.90
N CYS A 79 -1.80 -8.91 -13.70
CA CYS A 79 -2.49 -9.98 -12.99
C CYS A 79 -3.75 -10.45 -13.73
N TRP A 80 -4.42 -9.55 -14.45
CA TRP A 80 -5.56 -9.92 -15.30
C TRP A 80 -5.12 -10.73 -16.52
N GLU A 81 -4.04 -10.34 -17.20
CA GLU A 81 -3.46 -11.09 -18.31
C GLU A 81 -2.95 -12.47 -17.86
N GLU A 82 -2.31 -12.57 -16.69
CA GLU A 82 -1.87 -13.83 -16.08
C GLU A 82 -3.07 -14.77 -15.82
N LEU A 83 -4.16 -14.24 -15.27
CA LEU A 83 -5.38 -15.00 -15.00
C LEU A 83 -6.02 -15.53 -16.30
N ILE A 84 -6.09 -14.71 -17.35
CA ILE A 84 -6.59 -15.15 -18.67
C ILE A 84 -5.71 -16.27 -19.22
N ASN A 85 -4.39 -16.07 -19.22
CA ASN A 85 -3.45 -17.07 -19.73
C ASN A 85 -3.49 -18.38 -18.95
N GLU A 86 -3.78 -18.34 -17.65
CA GLU A 86 -3.97 -19.53 -16.83
C GLU A 86 -5.27 -20.26 -17.19
N ALA A 87 -6.37 -19.52 -17.36
CA ALA A 87 -7.64 -20.08 -17.81
C ALA A 87 -7.56 -20.69 -19.21
N ASP A 88 -6.84 -20.07 -20.14
CA ASP A 88 -6.66 -20.60 -21.51
C ASP A 88 -5.82 -21.90 -21.53
N LYS A 89 -4.89 -22.07 -20.57
CA LYS A 89 -4.05 -23.28 -20.47
C LYS A 89 -4.81 -24.48 -19.91
N ASP A 90 -5.73 -24.25 -18.99
CA ASP A 90 -6.61 -25.30 -18.46
C ASP A 90 -8.06 -24.80 -18.42
N PRO A 91 -8.78 -24.87 -19.56
CA PRO A 91 -10.12 -24.31 -19.66
C PRO A 91 -11.15 -25.03 -18.78
N TRP A 92 -10.84 -26.26 -18.34
CA TRP A 92 -11.82 -27.14 -17.72
C TRP A 92 -11.42 -27.63 -16.33
N GLY A 93 -10.15 -27.54 -15.94
CA GLY A 93 -9.66 -28.08 -14.67
C GLY A 93 -9.68 -29.61 -14.73
N ARG A 94 -8.52 -30.27 -14.64
CA ARG A 94 -8.54 -31.75 -14.51
C ARG A 94 -9.29 -32.16 -13.21
N PRO A 95 -10.07 -33.27 -13.23
CA PRO A 95 -10.86 -33.73 -12.08
C PRO A 95 -10.04 -34.02 -10.84
#